data_AF-A0A7C4RDQ6-F1
#
_entry.id   AF-A0A7C4RDQ6-F1
#
_cell.length_a   1.000
_cell.length_b   1.000
_cell.length_c   1.000
_cell.angle_alpha   90.00
_cell.angle_beta   90.00
_cell.angle_gamma   90.00
#
_symmetry.space_group_name_H-M   'P 1'
#
loop_
_entity.id
_entity.type
_entity.pdbx_description
1 polymer ?
#
loop_
_entity_poly.entity_id
_entity_poly.type
_entity_poly.pdbx_seq_one_letter_code
_entity_poly.pdbx_strand_id
1 'polypeptide(L)'
;MFPLFSFEWFAYEIGKFVGFRLTERVVKKFYNLLKGGVPKTREEIFTFDRNIRYEAAEEISTSKQNILSGMNFALNLNNEELFNSLAILKKKLDRIASYIESAQDVMTDKNSSAKGLIYLDFILLSVCFAVNEQTRDLLDKIYAKDPEATTTILRKIDEHIRKLDRILHMRATALKVPDKQFLRFLETEDTDVYEAIRSLAILAYSSEEKKGFFRKGEYYKSLISRSLYAAKVLEDKIGPEIDFKTFFIEFRKMYPDIEISPKDLEKALNTLAEDEWILNIEYSYKQPKTIWTKIDYKKVLEIAKNKEVQNNGLTIEELIHYTGWSAKYAMSLLEFLEEKGLARKGLEPDGTARWFFPGIKSNHKISETT
;
A
#
# COMPACT_ATOMS: atom_id res chain seq x y z
N MET A 1 -22.76 -2.01 16.82
CA MET A 1 -21.49 -1.81 17.55
C MET A 1 -20.38 -2.21 16.58
N PHE A 2 -19.64 -1.24 16.02
CA PHE A 2 -18.45 -1.53 15.22
C PHE A 2 -17.43 -2.23 16.12
N PRO A 3 -16.74 -3.30 15.68
CA PRO A 3 -15.58 -3.75 16.42
C PRO A 3 -14.55 -2.61 16.35
N LEU A 4 -14.23 -2.03 17.51
CA LEU A 4 -13.14 -1.07 17.74
C LEU A 4 -11.82 -1.52 17.07
N PHE A 5 -11.66 -2.83 16.88
CA PHE A 5 -10.58 -3.47 16.14
C PHE A 5 -10.39 -2.96 14.69
N SER A 6 -11.44 -2.54 13.97
CA SER A 6 -11.29 -2.10 12.57
C SER A 6 -10.55 -0.76 12.43
N PHE A 7 -10.74 0.16 13.37
CA PHE A 7 -10.22 1.52 13.28
C PHE A 7 -8.81 1.67 13.83
N GLU A 8 -8.49 0.98 14.92
CA GLU A 8 -7.12 0.95 15.46
C GLU A 8 -6.19 0.15 14.53
N TRP A 9 -6.68 -0.94 13.94
CA TRP A 9 -5.95 -1.68 12.92
C TRP A 9 -5.71 -0.83 11.66
N PHE A 10 -6.68 -0.02 11.24
CA PHE A 10 -6.48 0.95 10.14
C PHE A 10 -5.35 1.93 10.43
N ALA A 11 -5.42 2.61 11.58
CA ALA A 11 -4.42 3.59 11.98
C ALA A 11 -3.02 2.95 12.09
N TYR A 12 -2.98 1.68 12.50
CA TYR A 12 -1.78 0.88 12.58
C TYR A 12 -1.21 0.53 11.19
N GLU A 13 -2.02 0.04 10.25
CA GLU A 13 -1.55 -0.35 8.92
C GLU A 13 -1.14 0.86 8.06
N ILE A 14 -1.91 1.95 8.07
CA ILE A 14 -1.45 3.20 7.42
C ILE A 14 -0.24 3.75 8.15
N GLY A 15 -0.20 3.65 9.47
CA GLY A 15 0.92 4.12 10.25
C GLY A 15 2.22 3.38 9.94
N LYS A 16 2.15 2.06 9.71
CA LYS A 16 3.27 1.25 9.20
C LYS A 16 3.76 1.76 7.85
N PHE A 17 2.85 1.96 6.89
CA PHE A 17 3.20 2.42 5.54
C PHE A 17 3.85 3.81 5.55
N VAL A 18 3.21 4.76 6.24
CA VAL A 18 3.72 6.13 6.31
C VAL A 18 5.04 6.16 7.09
N GLY A 19 5.26 5.23 8.03
CA GLY A 19 6.38 5.23 8.95
C GLY A 19 6.16 6.19 10.13
N PHE A 20 4.90 6.52 10.39
CA PHE A 20 4.45 7.50 11.36
C PHE A 20 3.16 7.02 12.00
N ARG A 21 3.08 7.04 13.33
CA ARG A 21 1.82 6.71 14.01
C ARG A 21 0.83 7.83 13.71
N LEU A 22 -0.17 7.57 12.89
CA LEU A 22 -1.21 8.55 12.61
C LEU A 22 -1.78 9.05 13.94
N THR A 23 -1.74 10.36 14.14
CA THR A 23 -2.30 10.96 15.35
C THR A 23 -3.82 10.78 15.34
N GLU A 24 -4.44 10.69 16.50
CA GLU A 24 -5.90 10.56 16.63
C GLU A 24 -6.66 11.62 15.81
N ARG A 25 -6.08 12.84 15.70
CA ARG A 25 -6.57 13.92 14.84
C ARG A 25 -6.64 13.52 13.37
N VAL A 26 -5.58 12.92 12.83
CA VAL A 26 -5.51 12.49 11.43
C VAL A 26 -6.50 11.36 11.19
N VAL A 27 -6.55 10.37 12.08
CA VAL A 27 -7.50 9.26 11.95
C VAL A 27 -8.95 9.74 12.07
N LYS A 28 -9.24 10.72 12.95
CA LYS A 28 -10.57 11.36 13.06
C LYS A 28 -10.94 12.16 11.80
N LYS A 29 -10.01 12.91 11.20
CA LYS A 29 -10.25 13.58 9.91
C LYS A 29 -10.58 12.56 8.82
N PHE A 30 -9.82 11.46 8.73
CA PHE A 30 -10.12 10.37 7.80
C PHE A 30 -11.46 9.70 8.07
N TYR A 31 -11.78 9.42 9.33
CA TYR A 31 -13.07 8.89 9.73
C TYR A 31 -14.21 9.82 9.29
N ASN A 32 -14.08 11.12 9.52
CA ASN A 32 -15.10 12.10 9.15
C ASN A 32 -15.28 12.20 7.63
N LEU A 33 -14.19 12.11 6.86
CA LEU A 33 -14.25 12.02 5.40
C LEU A 33 -14.99 10.74 4.94
N LEU A 34 -14.77 9.60 5.62
CA LEU A 34 -15.40 8.32 5.32
C LEU A 34 -16.78 8.11 5.96
N LYS A 35 -17.21 8.99 6.88
CA LYS A 35 -18.45 8.84 7.66
C LYS A 35 -19.72 8.88 6.79
N GLY A 36 -19.63 9.47 5.59
CA GLY A 36 -20.67 9.42 4.56
C GLY A 36 -20.74 8.09 3.80
N GLY A 37 -19.85 7.13 4.11
CA GLY A 37 -19.60 5.94 3.32
C GLY A 37 -18.55 6.18 2.25
N VAL A 38 -18.07 5.10 1.64
CA VAL A 38 -17.19 5.15 0.47
C VAL A 38 -17.98 5.76 -0.69
N PRO A 39 -17.44 6.78 -1.40
CA PRO A 39 -18.09 7.36 -2.58
C PRO A 39 -18.52 6.27 -3.57
N LYS A 40 -19.79 6.28 -3.98
CA LYS A 40 -20.41 5.24 -4.82
C LYS A 40 -20.63 5.71 -6.25
N THR A 41 -20.93 6.99 -6.43
CA THR A 41 -21.11 7.61 -7.75
C THR A 41 -19.85 8.31 -8.20
N ARG A 42 -19.74 8.58 -9.50
CA ARG A 42 -18.55 9.24 -10.06
C ARG A 42 -18.46 10.70 -9.58
N GLU A 43 -19.60 11.34 -9.40
CA GLU A 43 -19.74 12.70 -8.85
C GLU A 43 -19.36 12.76 -7.36
N GLU A 44 -19.74 11.75 -6.57
CA GLU A 44 -19.29 11.61 -5.18
C GLU A 44 -17.78 11.40 -5.13
N ILE A 45 -17.23 10.53 -5.99
CA ILE A 45 -15.78 10.28 -6.09
C ILE A 45 -15.03 11.56 -6.44
N PHE A 46 -15.53 12.34 -7.39
CA PHE A 46 -14.93 13.61 -7.79
C PHE A 46 -14.92 14.63 -6.66
N THR A 47 -16.05 14.80 -5.98
CA THR A 47 -16.17 15.72 -4.84
C THR A 47 -15.22 15.31 -3.72
N PHE A 48 -15.11 13.99 -3.51
CA PHE A 48 -14.23 13.41 -2.51
C PHE A 48 -12.74 13.62 -2.80
N ASP A 49 -12.30 13.33 -4.03
CA ASP A 49 -10.93 13.58 -4.51
C ASP A 49 -10.53 15.05 -4.31
N ARG A 50 -11.39 15.99 -4.74
CA ARG A 50 -11.14 17.43 -4.61
C ARG A 50 -10.99 17.84 -3.14
N ASN A 51 -11.83 17.32 -2.25
CA ASN A 51 -11.74 17.62 -0.81
C ASN A 51 -10.44 17.08 -0.21
N ILE A 52 -10.02 15.86 -0.58
CA ILE A 52 -8.74 15.31 -0.13
C ILE A 52 -7.56 16.16 -0.60
N ARG A 53 -7.55 16.57 -1.88
CA ARG A 53 -6.47 17.40 -2.42
C ARG A 53 -6.42 18.78 -1.77
N TYR A 54 -7.58 19.38 -1.47
CA TYR A 54 -7.65 20.63 -0.72
C TYR A 54 -7.01 20.48 0.66
N GLU A 55 -7.37 19.44 1.43
CA GLU A 55 -6.78 19.16 2.74
C GLU A 55 -5.26 18.88 2.62
N ALA A 56 -4.83 18.13 1.61
CA ALA A 56 -3.41 17.87 1.37
C ALA A 56 -2.63 19.18 1.09
N ALA A 57 -3.21 20.08 0.30
CA ALA A 57 -2.64 21.40 0.02
C ALA A 57 -2.54 22.25 1.29
N GLU A 58 -3.55 22.23 2.17
CA GLU A 58 -3.49 22.93 3.47
C GLU A 58 -2.39 22.39 4.39
N GLU A 59 -2.23 21.07 4.47
CA GLU A 59 -1.18 20.45 5.30
C GLU A 59 0.22 20.78 4.77
N ILE A 60 0.42 20.78 3.44
CA ILE A 60 1.69 21.22 2.82
C ILE A 60 1.92 22.72 2.99
N SER A 61 0.88 23.55 2.87
CA SER A 61 0.98 24.99 3.12
C SER A 61 1.41 25.28 4.55
N THR A 62 0.82 24.60 5.53
CA THR A 62 1.23 24.69 6.94
C THR A 62 2.68 24.26 7.14
N SER A 63 3.08 23.15 6.52
CA SER A 63 4.47 22.66 6.56
C SER A 63 5.46 23.70 6.03
N LYS A 64 5.11 24.40 4.94
CA LYS A 64 5.92 25.49 4.37
C LYS A 64 6.06 26.67 5.33
N GLN A 65 5.00 27.04 6.04
CA GLN A 65 5.07 28.11 7.05
C GLN A 65 5.96 27.73 8.23
N ASN A 66 5.91 26.46 8.65
CA ASN A 66 6.81 25.96 9.70
C ASN A 66 8.28 26.03 9.25
N ILE A 67 8.58 25.56 8.03
CA ILE A 67 9.94 25.64 7.48
C ILE A 67 10.41 27.10 7.35
N LEU A 68 9.55 28.01 6.88
CA LEU A 68 9.87 29.43 6.79
C LEU A 68 10.20 30.05 8.15
N SER A 69 9.45 29.68 9.18
CA SER A 69 9.71 30.12 10.56
C SER A 69 11.08 29.62 11.05
N GLY A 70 11.41 28.36 10.76
CA GLY A 70 12.73 27.78 11.06
C GLY A 70 13.87 28.47 10.31
N MET A 71 13.65 28.84 9.05
CA MET A 71 14.62 29.58 8.24
C MET A 71 14.91 30.96 8.86
N ASN A 72 13.88 31.70 9.25
CA ASN A 72 14.03 32.99 9.90
C ASN A 72 14.80 32.88 11.22
N PHE A 73 14.55 31.81 11.98
CA PHE A 73 15.30 31.54 13.21
C PHE A 73 16.77 31.20 12.93
N ALA A 74 17.05 30.37 11.93
CA ALA A 74 18.42 30.03 11.52
C ALA A 74 19.22 31.26 11.06
N LEU A 75 18.58 32.18 10.33
CA LEU A 75 19.15 33.48 9.96
C LEU A 75 19.50 34.32 11.19
N ASN A 76 18.60 34.42 12.16
CA ASN A 76 18.84 35.17 13.40
C ASN A 76 20.01 34.59 14.24
N LEU A 77 20.30 33.30 14.07
CA LEU A 77 21.45 32.62 14.69
C LEU A 77 22.72 32.63 13.84
N ASN A 78 22.70 33.23 12.64
CA ASN A 78 23.77 33.12 11.63
C ASN A 78 24.18 31.66 11.33
N ASN A 79 23.22 30.73 11.35
CA ASN A 79 23.45 29.32 11.04
C ASN A 79 23.11 29.06 9.56
N GLU A 80 24.08 29.30 8.68
CA GLU A 80 23.92 29.17 7.22
C GLU A 80 23.61 27.73 6.78
N GLU A 81 24.21 26.72 7.43
CA GLU A 81 24.01 25.31 7.07
C GLU A 81 22.57 24.88 7.29
N LEU A 82 22.01 25.21 8.46
CA LEU A 82 20.60 24.94 8.77
C LEU A 82 19.67 25.71 7.83
N PHE A 83 19.96 26.99 7.57
CA PHE A 83 19.18 27.80 6.65
C PHE A 83 19.12 27.17 5.25
N ASN A 84 20.27 26.77 4.70
CA ASN A 84 20.36 26.14 3.39
C ASN A 84 19.60 24.81 3.34
N SER A 85 19.71 23.99 4.38
CA SER A 85 18.97 22.72 4.49
C SER A 85 17.45 22.94 4.48
N LEU A 86 16.97 23.92 5.24
CA LEU A 86 15.56 24.31 5.27
C LEU A 86 15.08 24.90 3.93
N ALA A 87 15.91 25.71 3.27
CA ALA A 87 15.60 26.27 1.96
C ALA A 87 15.42 25.17 0.89
N ILE A 88 16.26 24.13 0.93
CA ILE A 88 16.13 22.96 0.04
C ILE A 88 14.79 22.24 0.30
N LEU A 89 14.44 21.99 1.57
CA LEU A 89 13.16 21.37 1.91
C LEU A 89 11.98 22.23 1.45
N LYS A 90 12.02 23.55 1.68
CA LYS A 90 10.98 24.47 1.23
C LYS A 90 10.78 24.39 -0.29
N LYS A 91 11.87 24.40 -1.07
CA LYS A 91 11.79 24.28 -2.55
C LYS A 91 11.13 22.97 -2.98
N LYS A 92 11.41 21.86 -2.28
CA LYS A 92 10.76 20.58 -2.56
C LYS A 92 9.26 20.63 -2.21
N LEU A 93 8.88 21.22 -1.07
CA LEU A 93 7.47 21.42 -0.70
C LEU A 93 6.72 22.33 -1.67
N ASP A 94 7.38 23.37 -2.20
CA ASP A 94 6.79 24.25 -3.23
C ASP A 94 6.46 23.45 -4.51
N ARG A 95 7.35 22.53 -4.92
CA ARG A 95 7.08 21.62 -6.04
C ARG A 95 5.89 20.69 -5.74
N ILE A 96 5.86 20.07 -4.57
CA ILE A 96 4.75 19.20 -4.15
C ILE A 96 3.41 19.94 -4.16
N ALA A 97 3.37 21.16 -3.60
CA ALA A 97 2.16 21.98 -3.59
C ALA A 97 1.65 22.25 -5.01
N SER A 98 2.55 22.65 -5.91
CA SER A 98 2.21 22.89 -7.32
C SER A 98 1.64 21.65 -8.02
N TYR A 99 2.17 20.46 -7.72
CA TYR A 99 1.61 19.21 -8.25
C TYR A 99 0.22 18.90 -7.70
N ILE A 100 -0.02 19.10 -6.41
CA ILE A 100 -1.34 18.85 -5.80
C ILE A 100 -2.38 19.80 -6.40
N GLU A 101 -2.04 21.08 -6.56
CA GLU A 101 -2.93 22.11 -7.12
C GLU A 101 -3.23 21.88 -8.61
N SER A 102 -2.26 21.41 -9.38
CA SER A 102 -2.39 21.15 -10.82
C SER A 102 -2.83 19.72 -11.17
N ALA A 103 -3.03 18.86 -10.17
CA ALA A 103 -3.41 17.46 -10.37
C ALA A 103 -4.75 17.37 -11.09
N GLN A 104 -4.79 16.60 -12.19
CA GLN A 104 -6.02 16.37 -12.95
C GLN A 104 -7.05 15.63 -12.08
N ASP A 105 -8.31 16.03 -12.25
CA ASP A 105 -9.45 15.43 -11.57
C ASP A 105 -9.77 14.05 -12.17
N VAL A 106 -10.31 13.16 -11.32
CA VAL A 106 -10.74 11.78 -11.67
C VAL A 106 -11.84 11.75 -12.77
N MET A 107 -12.46 12.89 -13.09
CA MET A 107 -13.48 13.01 -14.13
C MET A 107 -12.95 13.10 -15.56
N THR A 108 -11.65 13.36 -15.74
CA THR A 108 -11.08 13.66 -17.06
C THR A 108 -10.93 12.43 -17.97
N ASP A 109 -10.74 11.23 -17.41
CA ASP A 109 -10.62 9.98 -18.19
C ASP A 109 -11.68 8.95 -17.77
N LYS A 110 -12.58 8.59 -18.69
CA LYS A 110 -13.64 7.60 -18.42
C LYS A 110 -13.11 6.21 -18.12
N ASN A 111 -11.88 5.90 -18.52
CA ASN A 111 -11.25 4.59 -18.39
C ASN A 111 -10.38 4.44 -17.13
N SER A 112 -10.21 5.50 -16.32
CA SER A 112 -9.36 5.48 -15.13
C SER A 112 -10.04 4.83 -13.90
N SER A 113 -9.24 4.16 -13.07
CA SER A 113 -9.66 3.61 -11.76
C SER A 113 -10.07 4.67 -10.75
N ALA A 114 -11.32 5.10 -10.82
CA ALA A 114 -11.85 6.14 -9.95
C ALA A 114 -11.75 5.77 -8.46
N LYS A 115 -11.98 4.49 -8.12
CA LYS A 115 -11.83 3.98 -6.74
C LYS A 115 -10.37 3.83 -6.33
N GLY A 116 -9.53 3.36 -7.23
CA GLY A 116 -8.10 3.20 -6.98
C GLY A 116 -7.40 4.54 -6.68
N LEU A 117 -7.74 5.56 -7.47
CA LEU A 117 -7.24 6.93 -7.30
C LEU A 117 -7.61 7.50 -5.93
N ILE A 118 -8.83 7.26 -5.44
CA ILE A 118 -9.22 7.66 -4.08
C ILE A 118 -8.26 7.08 -3.04
N TYR A 119 -7.91 5.80 -3.13
CA TYR A 119 -6.98 5.20 -2.16
C TYR A 119 -5.57 5.81 -2.25
N LEU A 120 -5.10 6.13 -3.46
CA LEU A 120 -3.85 6.89 -3.63
C LEU A 120 -3.93 8.28 -3.00
N ASP A 121 -5.05 8.98 -3.17
CA ASP A 121 -5.27 10.30 -2.59
C ASP A 121 -5.33 10.24 -1.05
N PHE A 122 -5.90 9.18 -0.48
CA PHE A 122 -5.84 8.92 0.95
C PHE A 122 -4.41 8.75 1.45
N ILE A 123 -3.60 7.98 0.72
CA ILE A 123 -2.18 7.78 1.07
C ILE A 123 -1.42 9.10 0.93
N LEU A 124 -1.65 9.86 -0.14
CA LEU A 124 -1.07 11.18 -0.37
C LEU A 124 -1.33 12.10 0.82
N LEU A 125 -2.60 12.21 1.24
CA LEU A 125 -3.00 13.03 2.39
C LEU A 125 -2.34 12.54 3.69
N SER A 126 -2.27 11.22 3.91
CA SER A 126 -1.64 10.64 5.09
C SER A 126 -0.15 11.01 5.19
N VAL A 127 0.57 11.02 4.07
CA VAL A 127 1.97 11.43 4.03
C VAL A 127 2.10 12.96 4.17
N CYS A 128 1.18 13.77 3.63
CA CYS A 128 1.16 15.22 3.86
C CYS A 128 1.02 15.57 5.34
N PHE A 129 0.16 14.85 6.07
CA PHE A 129 0.07 14.98 7.53
C PHE A 129 1.38 14.65 8.23
N ALA A 130 2.05 13.55 7.87
CA ALA A 130 3.33 13.18 8.47
C ALA A 130 4.39 14.25 8.22
N VAL A 131 4.44 14.83 7.01
CA VAL A 131 5.31 15.99 6.73
C VAL A 131 4.99 17.15 7.66
N ASN A 132 3.71 17.54 7.81
CA ASN A 132 3.34 18.66 8.67
C ASN A 132 3.75 18.42 10.12
N GLU A 133 3.40 17.27 10.70
CA GLU A 133 3.79 16.91 12.08
C GLU A 133 5.32 16.93 12.25
N GLN A 134 6.08 16.33 11.32
CA GLN A 134 7.54 16.37 11.40
C GLN A 134 8.12 17.78 11.24
N THR A 135 7.50 18.68 10.46
CA THR A 135 7.95 20.09 10.42
C THR A 135 7.67 20.86 11.70
N ARG A 136 6.63 20.49 12.47
CA ARG A 136 6.39 21.06 13.80
C ARG A 136 7.43 20.54 14.80
N ASP A 137 7.66 19.23 14.82
CA ASP A 137 8.71 18.62 15.65
C ASP A 137 10.07 19.24 15.35
N LEU A 138 10.37 19.49 14.06
CA LEU A 138 11.59 20.14 13.62
C LEU A 138 11.75 21.53 14.24
N LEU A 139 10.69 22.34 14.22
CA LEU A 139 10.71 23.66 14.83
C LEU A 139 11.02 23.59 16.32
N ASP A 140 10.38 22.67 17.04
CA ASP A 140 10.63 22.47 18.47
C ASP A 140 12.09 22.10 18.74
N LYS A 141 12.71 21.26 17.90
CA LYS A 141 14.14 20.88 18.03
C LYS A 141 15.09 22.00 17.66
N ILE A 142 14.75 22.80 16.64
CA ILE A 142 15.52 24.00 16.27
C ILE A 142 15.52 25.00 17.44
N TYR A 143 14.35 25.26 18.04
CA TYR A 143 14.24 26.18 19.19
C TYR A 143 14.93 25.64 20.45
N ALA A 144 14.88 24.33 20.66
CA ALA A 144 15.63 23.65 21.72
C ALA A 144 17.15 23.61 21.47
N LYS A 145 17.61 24.04 20.28
CA LYS A 145 19.02 24.01 19.85
C LYS A 145 19.65 22.62 19.92
N ASP A 146 18.90 21.60 19.50
CA ASP A 146 19.35 20.20 19.45
C ASP A 146 19.75 19.82 18.01
N PRO A 147 21.05 19.91 17.65
CA PRO A 147 21.49 19.71 16.27
C PRO A 147 21.34 18.26 15.78
N GLU A 148 21.50 17.27 16.66
CA GLU A 148 21.39 15.86 16.32
C GLU A 148 19.93 15.48 16.02
N ALA A 149 19.01 15.91 16.88
CA ALA A 149 17.59 15.69 16.65
C ALA A 149 17.09 16.48 15.42
N THR A 150 17.57 17.71 15.23
CA THR A 150 17.26 18.53 14.04
C THR A 150 17.65 17.80 12.76
N THR A 151 18.88 17.31 12.68
CA THR A 151 19.38 16.56 11.50
C THR A 151 18.57 15.29 11.25
N THR A 152 18.22 14.57 12.32
CA THR A 152 17.40 13.36 12.23
C THR A 152 16.02 13.65 11.66
N ILE A 153 15.37 14.72 12.12
CA ILE A 153 14.03 15.11 11.65
C ILE A 153 14.08 15.65 10.21
N LEU A 154 15.09 16.44 9.86
CA LEU A 154 15.30 16.90 8.47
C LEU A 154 15.36 15.73 7.48
N ARG A 155 16.08 14.66 7.85
CA ARG A 155 16.16 13.44 7.03
C ARG A 155 14.80 12.75 6.89
N LYS A 156 14.04 12.63 7.99
CA LYS A 156 12.68 12.04 7.95
C LYS A 156 11.73 12.84 7.06
N ILE A 157 11.76 14.18 7.16
CA ILE A 157 10.97 15.04 6.28
C ILE A 157 11.33 14.81 4.82
N ASP A 158 12.63 14.74 4.49
CA ASP A 158 13.07 14.46 3.12
C ASP A 158 12.60 13.08 2.63
N GLU A 159 12.65 12.05 3.48
CA GLU A 159 12.13 10.71 3.17
C GLU A 159 10.62 10.75 2.86
N HIS A 160 9.83 11.49 3.65
CA HIS A 160 8.39 11.65 3.39
C HIS A 160 8.11 12.47 2.12
N ILE A 161 8.88 13.52 1.84
CA ILE A 161 8.75 14.29 0.58
C ILE A 161 9.02 13.41 -0.63
N ARG A 162 10.05 12.55 -0.58
CA ARG A 162 10.31 11.58 -1.67
C ARG A 162 9.16 10.59 -1.84
N LYS A 163 8.53 10.16 -0.75
CA LYS A 163 7.30 9.33 -0.82
C LYS A 163 6.16 10.10 -1.51
N LEU A 164 5.96 11.38 -1.18
CA LEU A 164 4.95 12.22 -1.86
C LEU A 164 5.20 12.35 -3.36
N ASP A 165 6.44 12.62 -3.78
CA ASP A 165 6.78 12.69 -5.21
C ASP A 165 6.42 11.39 -5.93
N ARG A 166 6.72 10.23 -5.34
CA ARG A 166 6.37 8.92 -5.90
C ARG A 166 4.86 8.72 -6.00
N ILE A 167 4.11 9.04 -4.94
CA ILE A 167 2.65 8.91 -4.93
C ILE A 167 2.01 9.81 -5.99
N LEU A 168 2.49 11.05 -6.13
CA LEU A 168 2.01 11.97 -7.16
C LEU A 168 2.31 11.45 -8.58
N HIS A 169 3.49 10.88 -8.80
CA HIS A 169 3.82 10.23 -10.06
C HIS A 169 2.91 9.04 -10.35
N MET A 170 2.73 8.14 -9.37
CA MET A 170 1.82 7.00 -9.48
C MET A 170 0.40 7.44 -9.78
N ARG A 171 -0.10 8.49 -9.12
CA ARG A 171 -1.43 9.05 -9.37
C ARG A 171 -1.56 9.55 -10.81
N ALA A 172 -0.57 10.28 -11.32
CA ALA A 172 -0.57 10.79 -12.69
C ALA A 172 -0.58 9.66 -13.74
N THR A 173 0.15 8.58 -13.49
CA THR A 173 0.17 7.40 -14.36
C THR A 173 -1.12 6.60 -14.26
N ALA A 174 -1.64 6.40 -13.05
CA ALA A 174 -2.87 5.67 -12.76
C ALA A 174 -4.12 6.23 -13.47
N LEU A 175 -4.14 7.54 -13.78
CA LEU A 175 -5.20 8.14 -14.59
C LEU A 175 -5.38 7.46 -15.96
N LYS A 176 -4.33 6.81 -16.48
CA LYS A 176 -4.35 6.12 -17.78
C LYS A 176 -4.47 4.60 -17.64
N VAL A 177 -4.57 4.09 -16.41
CA VAL A 177 -4.60 2.65 -16.12
C VAL A 177 -6.06 2.20 -15.94
N PRO A 178 -6.51 1.17 -16.69
CA PRO A 178 -7.84 0.59 -16.49
C PRO A 178 -8.04 0.04 -15.08
N ASP A 179 -9.25 0.12 -14.53
CA ASP A 179 -9.61 -0.38 -13.19
C ASP A 179 -9.08 -1.79 -12.90
N LYS A 180 -9.25 -2.70 -13.87
CA LYS A 180 -8.84 -4.11 -13.75
C LYS A 180 -7.33 -4.32 -13.66
N GLN A 181 -6.53 -3.33 -14.06
CA GLN A 181 -5.06 -3.41 -14.04
C GLN A 181 -4.46 -2.48 -12.97
N PHE A 182 -5.30 -1.72 -12.26
CA PHE A 182 -4.83 -0.70 -11.33
C PHE A 182 -4.02 -1.28 -10.18
N LEU A 183 -4.50 -2.37 -9.57
CA LEU A 183 -3.77 -3.02 -8.48
C LEU A 183 -2.46 -3.62 -8.94
N ARG A 184 -2.45 -4.32 -10.08
CA ARG A 184 -1.22 -4.78 -10.73
C ARG A 184 -0.23 -3.66 -11.03
N PHE A 185 -0.72 -2.51 -11.51
CA PHE A 185 0.11 -1.33 -11.74
C PHE A 185 0.78 -0.87 -10.45
N LEU A 186 0.00 -0.69 -9.37
CA LEU A 186 0.55 -0.28 -8.07
C LEU A 186 1.51 -1.30 -7.51
N GLU A 187 1.16 -2.57 -7.62
CA GLU A 187 1.98 -3.67 -7.16
C GLU A 187 3.34 -3.66 -7.88
N THR A 188 3.40 -3.27 -9.15
CA THR A 188 4.66 -3.17 -9.92
C THR A 188 5.46 -1.91 -9.57
N GLU A 189 4.79 -0.78 -9.39
CA GLU A 189 5.45 0.51 -9.15
C GLU A 189 5.95 0.69 -7.71
N ASP A 190 5.12 0.35 -6.72
CA ASP A 190 5.46 0.48 -5.31
C ASP A 190 4.61 -0.47 -4.44
N THR A 191 5.22 -1.59 -4.05
CA THR A 191 4.51 -2.60 -3.25
C THR A 191 4.08 -2.09 -1.88
N ASP A 192 4.77 -1.11 -1.29
CA ASP A 192 4.34 -0.54 -0.01
C ASP A 192 3.02 0.20 -0.19
N VAL A 193 2.89 0.97 -1.30
CA VAL A 193 1.63 1.64 -1.66
C VAL A 193 0.54 0.62 -1.96
N TYR A 194 0.84 -0.43 -2.73
CA TYR A 194 -0.10 -1.51 -3.00
C TYR A 194 -0.65 -2.14 -1.72
N GLU A 195 0.21 -2.51 -0.75
CA GLU A 195 -0.23 -3.08 0.52
C GLU A 195 -1.08 -2.11 1.33
N ALA A 196 -0.70 -0.83 1.36
CA ALA A 196 -1.51 0.20 2.01
C ALA A 196 -2.90 0.34 1.37
N ILE A 197 -2.99 0.25 0.04
CA ILE A 197 -4.26 0.27 -0.70
C ILE A 197 -5.10 -0.98 -0.45
N ARG A 198 -4.48 -2.16 -0.39
CA ARG A 198 -5.14 -3.42 -0.03
C ARG A 198 -5.74 -3.35 1.38
N SER A 199 -5.02 -2.76 2.33
CA SER A 199 -5.52 -2.48 3.68
C SER A 199 -6.63 -1.42 3.71
N LEU A 200 -6.53 -0.36 2.90
CA LEU A 200 -7.60 0.67 2.76
C LEU A 200 -8.88 0.09 2.19
N ALA A 201 -8.76 -0.73 1.14
CA ALA A 201 -9.89 -1.34 0.48
C ALA A 201 -10.69 -2.20 1.46
N ILE A 202 -10.00 -3.03 2.25
CA ILE A 202 -10.59 -3.82 3.33
C ILE A 202 -11.49 -2.99 4.26
N LEU A 203 -11.07 -1.77 4.61
CA LEU A 203 -11.80 -0.89 5.52
C LEU A 203 -12.98 -0.19 4.87
N ALA A 204 -12.74 0.36 3.68
CA ALA A 204 -13.78 0.91 2.82
C ALA A 204 -14.93 -0.10 2.66
N TYR A 205 -14.57 -1.35 2.42
CA TYR A 205 -15.49 -2.46 2.26
C TYR A 205 -16.17 -2.91 3.57
N SER A 206 -15.45 -2.93 4.72
CA SER A 206 -16.04 -3.30 6.02
C SER A 206 -16.94 -2.22 6.64
N SER A 207 -16.86 -0.98 6.14
CA SER A 207 -17.70 0.16 6.57
C SER A 207 -19.10 0.18 5.94
N GLU A 208 -19.39 -0.68 4.95
CA GLU A 208 -20.73 -0.81 4.38
C GLU A 208 -21.69 -1.41 5.43
N GLU A 209 -22.52 -0.56 6.03
CA GLU A 209 -23.41 -0.87 7.14
C GLU A 209 -24.26 -2.14 6.95
N LYS A 210 -24.45 -2.88 8.05
CA LYS A 210 -25.53 -3.86 8.24
C LYS A 210 -26.90 -3.16 8.11
N LYS A 211 -27.45 -3.04 6.90
CA LYS A 211 -28.87 -2.69 6.70
C LYS A 211 -29.63 -3.91 6.17
N GLY A 212 -30.72 -4.22 6.88
CA GLY A 212 -31.49 -5.45 6.75
C GLY A 212 -32.04 -5.72 5.35
N PHE A 213 -32.36 -6.98 5.11
CA PHE A 213 -32.91 -7.52 3.85
C PHE A 213 -32.15 -7.05 2.60
N PHE A 214 -30.91 -7.53 2.47
CA PHE A 214 -30.05 -7.28 1.31
C PHE A 214 -30.71 -7.74 0.00
N ARG A 215 -30.78 -6.83 -0.97
CA ARG A 215 -30.96 -7.23 -2.38
C ARG A 215 -29.76 -8.10 -2.77
N LYS A 216 -29.96 -9.16 -3.57
CA LYS A 216 -28.91 -10.16 -3.92
C LYS A 216 -27.56 -9.54 -4.35
N GLY A 217 -27.56 -8.37 -5.00
CA GLY A 217 -26.34 -7.68 -5.42
C GLY A 217 -25.53 -7.04 -4.28
N GLU A 218 -26.18 -6.56 -3.22
CA GLU A 218 -25.51 -5.95 -2.06
C GLU A 218 -24.94 -7.02 -1.12
N TYR A 219 -25.62 -8.17 -1.03
CA TYR A 219 -25.12 -9.34 -0.32
C TYR A 219 -23.73 -9.78 -0.81
N TYR A 220 -23.57 -9.96 -2.14
CA TYR A 220 -22.28 -10.41 -2.68
C TYR A 220 -21.17 -9.38 -2.56
N LYS A 221 -21.45 -8.07 -2.64
CA LYS A 221 -20.45 -7.03 -2.38
C LYS A 221 -19.95 -7.07 -0.95
N SER A 222 -20.87 -7.16 0.01
CA SER A 222 -20.54 -7.31 1.43
C SER A 222 -19.80 -8.63 1.70
N LEU A 223 -20.08 -9.68 0.94
CA LEU A 223 -19.36 -10.94 1.07
C LEU A 223 -17.92 -10.84 0.54
N ILE A 224 -17.71 -10.27 -0.65
CA ILE A 224 -16.37 -10.03 -1.23
C ILE A 224 -15.49 -9.23 -0.27
N SER A 225 -16.05 -8.16 0.29
CA SER A 225 -15.43 -7.36 1.35
C SER A 225 -14.89 -8.21 2.51
N ARG A 226 -15.79 -8.99 3.11
CA ARG A 226 -15.50 -9.78 4.31
C ARG A 226 -14.50 -10.87 4.00
N SER A 227 -14.55 -11.43 2.78
CA SER A 227 -13.60 -12.44 2.30
C SER A 227 -12.20 -11.86 2.16
N LEU A 228 -12.06 -10.65 1.63
CA LEU A 228 -10.76 -9.97 1.54
C LEU A 228 -10.18 -9.69 2.94
N TYR A 229 -11.00 -9.21 3.87
CA TYR A 229 -10.57 -9.02 5.27
C TYR A 229 -10.11 -10.35 5.90
N ALA A 230 -10.93 -11.40 5.78
CA ALA A 230 -10.59 -12.72 6.33
C ALA A 230 -9.30 -13.27 5.70
N ALA A 231 -9.11 -13.08 4.40
CA ALA A 231 -7.89 -13.48 3.69
C ALA A 231 -6.66 -12.78 4.25
N LYS A 232 -6.73 -11.46 4.47
CA LYS A 232 -5.62 -10.71 5.05
C LYS A 232 -5.32 -11.11 6.49
N VAL A 233 -6.35 -11.26 7.34
CA VAL A 233 -6.17 -11.68 8.73
C VAL A 233 -5.54 -13.07 8.84
N LEU A 234 -5.89 -13.98 7.93
CA LEU A 234 -5.32 -15.32 7.91
C LEU A 234 -3.93 -15.33 7.28
N GLU A 235 -3.69 -14.52 6.25
CA GLU A 235 -2.35 -14.30 5.67
C GLU A 235 -1.33 -13.93 6.74
N ASP A 236 -1.68 -12.98 7.61
CA ASP A 236 -0.80 -12.52 8.70
C ASP A 236 -0.58 -13.60 9.79
N LYS A 237 -1.49 -14.58 9.91
CA LYS A 237 -1.45 -15.63 10.95
C LYS A 237 -0.75 -16.91 10.50
N ILE A 238 -1.03 -17.36 9.28
CA ILE A 238 -0.64 -18.69 8.79
C ILE A 238 0.11 -18.64 7.46
N GLY A 239 0.28 -17.45 6.86
CA GLY A 239 0.98 -17.26 5.60
C GLY A 239 0.05 -17.15 4.38
N PRO A 240 0.63 -16.90 3.18
CA PRO A 240 -0.13 -16.56 1.98
C PRO A 240 -0.89 -17.74 1.36
N GLU A 241 -0.63 -18.96 1.82
CA GLU A 241 -1.31 -20.18 1.36
C GLU A 241 -2.30 -20.67 2.41
N ILE A 242 -3.59 -20.51 2.13
CA ILE A 242 -4.65 -20.84 3.07
C ILE A 242 -5.51 -21.96 2.50
N ASP A 243 -5.58 -23.10 3.20
CA ASP A 243 -6.54 -24.15 2.86
C ASP A 243 -7.99 -23.62 2.91
N PHE A 244 -8.79 -23.92 1.89
CA PHE A 244 -10.14 -23.37 1.73
C PHE A 244 -11.09 -23.79 2.86
N LYS A 245 -10.94 -25.01 3.40
CA LYS A 245 -11.74 -25.47 4.55
C LYS A 245 -11.37 -24.66 5.79
N THR A 246 -10.09 -24.40 6.00
CA THR A 246 -9.59 -23.55 7.08
C THR A 246 -10.13 -22.13 6.93
N PHE A 247 -10.05 -21.56 5.73
CA PHE A 247 -10.61 -20.25 5.42
C PHE A 247 -12.11 -20.18 5.71
N PHE A 248 -12.89 -21.17 5.26
CA PHE A 248 -14.33 -21.21 5.50
C PHE A 248 -14.68 -21.28 6.99
N ILE A 249 -13.97 -22.10 7.77
CA ILE A 249 -14.17 -22.23 9.22
C ILE A 249 -13.86 -20.89 9.92
N GLU A 250 -12.71 -20.30 9.62
CA GLU A 250 -12.29 -19.04 10.25
C GLU A 250 -13.17 -17.87 9.83
N PHE A 251 -13.62 -17.83 8.56
CA PHE A 251 -14.59 -16.86 8.09
C PHE A 251 -15.90 -16.92 8.89
N ARG A 252 -16.45 -18.13 9.10
CA ARG A 252 -17.68 -18.30 9.91
C ARG A 252 -17.49 -17.91 11.38
N LYS A 253 -16.28 -18.10 11.93
CA LYS A 253 -15.96 -17.62 13.28
C LYS A 253 -15.90 -16.10 13.34
N MET A 254 -15.33 -15.43 12.33
CA MET A 254 -15.27 -13.97 12.24
C MET A 254 -16.66 -13.35 12.03
N TYR A 255 -17.55 -14.06 11.34
CA TYR A 255 -18.88 -13.57 10.97
C TYR A 255 -19.99 -14.59 11.26
N PRO A 256 -20.30 -14.88 12.54
CA PRO A 256 -21.25 -15.91 12.93
C PRO A 256 -22.69 -15.59 12.52
N ASP A 257 -23.01 -14.30 12.33
CA ASP A 257 -24.35 -13.83 11.96
C ASP A 257 -24.71 -14.06 10.47
N ILE A 258 -23.75 -14.50 9.65
CA ILE A 258 -23.95 -14.68 8.21
C ILE A 258 -24.16 -16.15 7.91
N GLU A 259 -25.33 -16.47 7.37
CA GLU A 259 -25.53 -17.75 6.72
C GLU A 259 -24.87 -17.72 5.33
N ILE A 260 -23.85 -18.57 5.16
CA ILE A 260 -23.03 -18.60 3.96
C ILE A 260 -22.73 -20.04 3.57
N SER A 261 -22.93 -20.36 2.29
CA SER A 261 -22.52 -21.65 1.73
C SER A 261 -21.06 -21.61 1.24
N PRO A 262 -20.37 -22.77 1.16
CA PRO A 262 -19.05 -22.83 0.53
C PRO A 262 -19.01 -22.25 -0.88
N LYS A 263 -20.09 -22.40 -1.66
CA LYS A 263 -20.20 -21.87 -3.03
C LYS A 263 -20.29 -20.34 -3.07
N ASP A 264 -20.94 -19.73 -2.09
CA ASP A 264 -21.00 -18.27 -2.01
C ASP A 264 -19.62 -17.68 -1.73
N LEU A 265 -18.88 -18.33 -0.81
CA LEU A 265 -17.53 -17.91 -0.47
C LEU A 265 -16.56 -18.13 -1.62
N GLU A 266 -16.66 -19.26 -2.32
CA GLU A 266 -15.91 -19.54 -3.54
C GLU A 266 -16.16 -18.46 -4.60
N LYS A 267 -17.42 -18.10 -4.85
CA LYS A 267 -17.75 -17.05 -5.81
C LYS A 267 -17.14 -15.71 -5.44
N ALA A 268 -17.18 -15.34 -4.15
CA ALA A 268 -16.57 -14.11 -3.68
C ALA A 268 -15.04 -14.11 -3.83
N LEU A 269 -14.38 -15.22 -3.54
CA LEU A 269 -12.93 -15.38 -3.72
C LEU A 269 -12.54 -15.35 -5.20
N ASN A 270 -13.34 -15.96 -6.10
CA ASN A 270 -13.10 -15.87 -7.54
C ASN A 270 -13.16 -14.42 -8.02
N THR A 271 -14.14 -13.64 -7.56
CA THR A 271 -14.17 -12.21 -7.86
C THR A 271 -12.94 -11.48 -7.33
N LEU A 272 -12.45 -11.82 -6.13
CA LEU A 272 -11.21 -11.24 -5.61
C LEU A 272 -9.97 -11.62 -6.44
N ALA A 273 -9.92 -12.84 -6.99
CA ALA A 273 -8.84 -13.27 -7.87
C ALA A 273 -8.92 -12.59 -9.26
N GLU A 274 -10.13 -12.49 -9.83
CA GLU A 274 -10.38 -11.76 -11.09
C GLU A 274 -10.02 -10.27 -10.97
N ASP A 275 -10.31 -9.67 -9.83
CA ASP A 275 -9.98 -8.28 -9.50
C ASP A 275 -8.56 -8.12 -8.91
N GLU A 276 -7.78 -9.21 -8.86
CA GLU A 276 -6.36 -9.21 -8.47
C GLU A 276 -6.08 -8.77 -7.02
N TRP A 277 -7.08 -8.86 -6.14
CA TRP A 277 -6.93 -8.64 -4.69
C TRP A 277 -6.31 -9.84 -3.96
N ILE A 278 -6.40 -11.02 -4.57
CA ILE A 278 -5.68 -12.24 -4.20
C ILE A 278 -4.99 -12.83 -5.44
N LEU A 279 -3.95 -13.64 -5.26
CA LEU A 279 -3.19 -14.21 -6.37
C LEU A 279 -4.04 -15.21 -7.17
N ASN A 280 -4.57 -16.25 -6.50
CA ASN A 280 -5.37 -17.28 -7.17
C ASN A 280 -6.10 -18.21 -6.18
N ILE A 281 -6.89 -19.13 -6.73
CA ILE A 281 -7.48 -20.26 -6.01
C ILE A 281 -7.04 -21.57 -6.70
N GLU A 282 -6.38 -22.44 -5.95
CA GLU A 282 -6.08 -23.81 -6.38
C GLU A 282 -7.33 -24.68 -6.29
N TYR A 283 -7.62 -25.42 -7.35
CA TYR A 283 -8.74 -26.34 -7.42
C TYR A 283 -8.29 -27.82 -7.39
N SER A 284 -9.07 -28.65 -6.71
CA SER A 284 -8.97 -30.11 -6.72
C SER A 284 -10.32 -30.69 -7.09
N TYR A 285 -10.41 -31.46 -8.19
CA TYR A 285 -11.67 -32.03 -8.70
C TYR A 285 -12.83 -31.01 -8.79
N LYS A 286 -12.54 -29.79 -9.28
CA LYS A 286 -13.48 -28.66 -9.36
C LYS A 286 -13.97 -28.11 -8.02
N GLN A 287 -13.32 -28.44 -6.91
CA GLN A 287 -13.57 -27.84 -5.60
C GLN A 287 -12.39 -26.96 -5.19
N PRO A 288 -12.63 -25.77 -4.62
CA PRO A 288 -11.57 -24.91 -4.14
C PRO A 288 -10.83 -25.61 -2.99
N LYS A 289 -9.50 -25.69 -3.11
CA LYS A 289 -8.62 -26.38 -2.17
C LYS A 289 -7.75 -25.41 -1.40
N THR A 290 -7.08 -24.51 -2.10
CA THR A 290 -6.12 -23.57 -1.49
C THR A 290 -6.38 -22.17 -2.03
N ILE A 291 -6.34 -21.17 -1.18
CA ILE A 291 -6.43 -19.74 -1.52
C ILE A 291 -5.02 -19.18 -1.42
N TRP A 292 -4.54 -18.53 -2.47
CA TRP A 292 -3.26 -17.82 -2.47
C TRP A 292 -3.54 -16.34 -2.33
N THR A 293 -3.33 -15.78 -1.14
CA THR A 293 -3.85 -14.45 -0.79
C THR A 293 -3.06 -13.29 -1.36
N LYS A 294 -1.76 -13.47 -1.61
CA LYS A 294 -0.85 -12.40 -2.02
C LYS A 294 0.21 -12.93 -2.97
N ILE A 295 0.77 -12.03 -3.76
CA ILE A 295 2.00 -12.20 -4.53
C ILE A 295 3.15 -11.70 -3.68
N ASP A 296 3.79 -12.56 -2.89
CA ASP A 296 4.93 -12.13 -2.04
C ASP A 296 6.25 -12.10 -2.83
N TYR A 297 6.25 -11.38 -3.94
CA TYR A 297 7.45 -11.30 -4.77
C TYR A 297 8.56 -10.48 -4.11
N LYS A 298 8.26 -9.61 -3.14
CA LYS A 298 9.28 -8.89 -2.36
C LYS A 298 10.25 -9.85 -1.69
N LYS A 299 9.74 -10.90 -1.06
CA LYS A 299 10.57 -11.95 -0.47
C LYS A 299 11.41 -12.65 -1.54
N VAL A 300 10.85 -12.90 -2.73
CA VAL A 300 11.61 -13.42 -3.88
C VAL A 300 12.71 -12.46 -4.33
N LEU A 301 12.42 -11.16 -4.44
CA LEU A 301 13.41 -10.15 -4.82
C LEU A 301 14.48 -9.97 -3.75
N GLU A 302 14.16 -10.13 -2.47
CA GLU A 302 15.13 -10.15 -1.38
C GLU A 302 16.06 -11.37 -1.48
N ILE A 303 15.51 -12.56 -1.73
CA ILE A 303 16.30 -13.76 -2.02
C ILE A 303 17.18 -13.52 -3.25
N ALA A 304 16.63 -12.90 -4.30
CA ALA A 304 17.33 -12.58 -5.53
C ALA A 304 18.38 -11.46 -5.39
N LYS A 305 18.50 -10.80 -4.23
CA LYS A 305 19.66 -9.94 -3.91
C LYS A 305 20.89 -10.74 -3.45
N ASN A 306 20.72 -12.02 -3.11
CA ASN A 306 21.84 -12.90 -2.81
C ASN A 306 22.71 -13.08 -4.07
N LYS A 307 24.02 -12.88 -3.94
CA LYS A 307 24.98 -12.98 -5.05
C LYS A 307 24.93 -14.32 -5.77
N GLU A 308 24.72 -15.40 -5.05
CA GLU A 308 24.64 -16.74 -5.64
C GLU A 308 23.42 -16.84 -6.57
N VAL A 309 22.26 -16.39 -6.09
CA VAL A 309 21.01 -16.35 -6.85
C VAL A 309 21.11 -15.37 -8.03
N GLN A 310 21.81 -14.24 -7.88
CA GLN A 310 22.01 -13.30 -8.98
C GLN A 310 22.81 -13.90 -10.13
N ASN A 311 23.86 -14.65 -9.82
CA ASN A 311 24.75 -15.22 -10.82
C ASN A 311 24.15 -16.47 -11.46
N ASN A 312 23.48 -17.30 -10.67
CA ASN A 312 23.03 -18.61 -11.11
C ASN A 312 21.55 -18.65 -11.47
N GLY A 313 20.74 -17.69 -11.02
CA GLY A 313 19.28 -17.73 -11.12
C GLY A 313 18.66 -18.62 -10.03
N LEU A 314 17.39 -18.34 -9.70
CA LEU A 314 16.64 -19.02 -8.65
C LEU A 314 15.86 -20.21 -9.20
N THR A 315 15.98 -21.38 -8.59
CA THR A 315 15.10 -22.53 -8.87
C THR A 315 13.86 -22.52 -7.96
N ILE A 316 12.87 -23.35 -8.31
CA ILE A 316 11.68 -23.56 -7.46
C ILE A 316 12.08 -24.21 -6.14
N GLU A 317 12.98 -25.19 -6.18
CA GLU A 317 13.46 -25.93 -5.01
C GLU A 317 14.19 -25.00 -4.03
N GLU A 318 15.04 -24.11 -4.56
CA GLU A 318 15.70 -23.07 -3.77
C GLU A 318 14.67 -22.12 -3.16
N LEU A 319 13.69 -21.66 -3.95
CA LEU A 319 12.64 -20.78 -3.44
C LEU A 319 11.81 -21.44 -2.33
N ILE A 320 11.43 -22.71 -2.49
CA ILE A 320 10.75 -23.50 -1.45
C ILE A 320 11.62 -23.58 -0.21
N HIS A 321 12.92 -23.85 -0.35
CA HIS A 321 13.84 -23.94 0.77
C HIS A 321 13.92 -22.62 1.56
N TYR A 322 13.99 -21.48 0.87
CA TYR A 322 14.06 -20.16 1.51
C TYR A 322 12.74 -19.72 2.18
N THR A 323 11.59 -20.19 1.68
CA THR A 323 10.29 -19.62 2.04
C THR A 323 9.38 -20.56 2.81
N GLY A 324 9.58 -21.86 2.68
CA GLY A 324 8.67 -22.90 3.15
C GLY A 324 7.39 -23.03 2.31
N TRP A 325 7.29 -22.36 1.16
CA TRP A 325 6.11 -22.37 0.32
C TRP A 325 5.92 -23.69 -0.43
N SER A 326 4.69 -23.97 -0.86
CA SER A 326 4.43 -25.09 -1.75
C SER A 326 5.03 -24.84 -3.14
N ALA A 327 5.43 -25.93 -3.81
CA ALA A 327 5.96 -25.85 -5.17
C ALA A 327 4.99 -25.18 -6.16
N LYS A 328 3.68 -25.36 -5.97
CA LYS A 328 2.66 -24.74 -6.83
C LYS A 328 2.59 -23.24 -6.64
N TYR A 329 2.62 -22.77 -5.39
CA TYR A 329 2.64 -21.34 -5.11
C TYR A 329 3.95 -20.70 -5.59
N ALA A 330 5.09 -21.33 -5.31
CA ALA A 330 6.40 -20.88 -5.78
C ALA A 330 6.44 -20.77 -7.32
N MET A 331 5.96 -21.78 -8.05
CA MET A 331 5.86 -21.74 -9.51
C MET A 331 4.94 -20.60 -9.97
N SER A 332 3.72 -20.53 -9.44
CA SER A 332 2.75 -19.49 -9.84
C SER A 332 3.28 -18.08 -9.60
N LEU A 333 4.07 -17.88 -8.55
CA LEU A 333 4.70 -16.61 -8.23
C LEU A 333 5.84 -16.28 -9.21
N LEU A 334 6.66 -17.25 -9.59
CA LEU A 334 7.74 -17.07 -10.55
C LEU A 334 7.21 -16.83 -11.97
N GLU A 335 6.16 -17.55 -12.38
CA GLU A 335 5.45 -17.32 -13.64
C GLU A 335 4.82 -15.92 -13.69
N PHE A 336 4.23 -15.47 -12.58
CA PHE A 336 3.74 -14.10 -12.47
C PHE A 336 4.88 -13.08 -12.67
N LEU A 337 6.04 -13.29 -12.03
CA LEU A 337 7.18 -12.38 -12.16
C LEU A 337 7.77 -12.36 -13.57
N GLU A 338 7.75 -13.50 -14.26
CA GLU A 338 8.12 -13.63 -15.66
C GLU A 338 7.15 -12.86 -16.57
N GLU A 339 5.85 -13.02 -16.38
CA GLU A 339 4.81 -12.28 -17.12
C GLU A 339 4.98 -10.76 -16.95
N LYS A 340 5.41 -10.30 -15.78
CA LYS A 340 5.68 -8.88 -15.50
C LYS A 340 7.03 -8.38 -16.00
N GLY A 341 7.84 -9.24 -16.61
CA GLY A 341 9.20 -8.90 -17.05
C GLY A 341 10.16 -8.59 -15.91
N LEU A 342 9.79 -8.93 -14.67
CA LEU A 342 10.63 -8.81 -13.47
C LEU A 342 11.59 -9.99 -13.32
N ALA A 343 11.25 -11.12 -13.96
CA ALA A 343 12.09 -12.29 -14.07
C ALA A 343 12.20 -12.76 -15.52
N ARG A 344 13.24 -13.54 -15.82
CA ARG A 344 13.40 -14.26 -17.09
C ARG A 344 13.69 -15.73 -16.79
N LYS A 345 12.90 -16.61 -17.39
CA LYS A 345 13.13 -18.05 -17.30
C LYS A 345 14.25 -18.47 -18.25
N GLY A 346 15.25 -19.15 -17.71
CA GLY A 346 16.25 -19.90 -18.44
C GLY A 346 16.09 -21.39 -18.19
N LEU A 347 16.46 -22.20 -19.18
CA LEU A 347 16.52 -23.65 -19.05
C LEU A 347 18.00 -24.06 -19.10
N GLU A 348 18.44 -24.80 -18.09
CA GLU A 348 19.75 -25.43 -18.08
C GLU A 348 19.79 -26.67 -19.01
N PRO A 349 20.99 -27.13 -19.42
CA PRO A 349 21.12 -28.31 -20.29
C PRO A 349 20.51 -29.60 -19.74
N ASP A 350 20.37 -29.71 -18.41
CA ASP A 350 19.73 -30.82 -17.72
C ASP A 350 18.19 -30.70 -17.65
N GLY A 351 17.63 -29.60 -18.15
CA GLY A 351 16.20 -29.30 -18.12
C GLY A 351 15.75 -28.52 -16.88
N THR A 352 16.64 -28.19 -15.94
CA THR A 352 16.31 -27.41 -14.74
C THR A 352 15.94 -25.97 -15.14
N ALA A 353 14.77 -25.51 -14.69
CA ALA A 353 14.33 -24.14 -14.93
C ALA A 353 14.86 -23.20 -13.85
N ARG A 354 15.47 -22.10 -14.28
CA ARG A 354 15.98 -21.04 -13.39
C ARG A 354 15.40 -19.69 -13.77
N TRP A 355 15.08 -18.87 -12.78
CA TRP A 355 14.58 -17.52 -12.97
C TRP A 355 15.65 -16.49 -12.61
N PHE A 356 15.96 -15.61 -13.57
CA PHE A 356 16.93 -14.53 -13.44
C PHE A 356 16.21 -13.19 -13.27
N PHE A 357 16.69 -12.34 -12.37
CA PHE A 357 16.02 -11.08 -12.00
C PHE A 357 16.86 -9.87 -12.43
N PRO A 358 16.72 -9.39 -13.69
CA PRO A 358 17.51 -8.28 -14.20
C PRO A 358 17.21 -6.99 -13.42
N GLY A 359 18.25 -6.22 -13.10
CA GLY A 359 18.11 -4.90 -12.46
C GLY A 359 18.21 -4.89 -10.94
N ILE A 360 18.31 -6.05 -10.27
CA ILE A 360 18.56 -6.12 -8.83
C ILE A 360 20.05 -5.91 -8.54
N LYS A 361 20.42 -4.81 -7.87
CA LYS A 361 21.82 -4.58 -7.42
C LYS A 361 22.11 -5.35 -6.13
N SER A 362 23.28 -5.99 -6.06
CA SER A 362 23.71 -6.74 -4.87
C SER A 362 23.86 -5.81 -3.65
N ASN A 363 23.37 -6.23 -2.49
CA ASN A 363 23.69 -5.57 -1.23
C ASN A 363 25.15 -5.89 -0.85
N HIS A 364 26.07 -4.95 -1.09
CA HIS A 364 27.39 -4.99 -0.47
C HIS A 364 27.26 -4.65 1.03
N LYS A 365 27.09 -5.66 1.88
CA LYS A 365 27.72 -5.61 3.20
C LYS A 365 29.12 -6.18 3.03
N ILE A 366 30.11 -5.29 3.10
CA ILE A 366 31.51 -5.67 3.27
C ILE A 366 31.59 -6.25 4.69
N SER A 367 31.57 -7.58 4.79
CA SER A 367 32.12 -8.27 5.95
C SER A 367 33.56 -8.62 5.61
N GLU A 368 34.43 -7.61 5.69
CA GLU A 368 35.85 -7.84 5.94
C GLU A 368 36.09 -7.55 7.42
N THR A 369 36.16 -8.62 8.20
CA THR A 369 37.11 -8.68 9.31
C THR A 369 37.57 -10.12 9.39
N THR A 370 38.80 -10.29 8.92
CA THR A 370 39.77 -11.36 9.21
C THR A 370 39.66 -11.96 10.59
#